data_AF-A0A968TBY7-F1
#
_entry.id   AF-A0A968TBY7-F1
#
_cell.length_a   1.000
_cell.length_b   1.000
_cell.length_c   1.000
_cell.angle_alpha   90.00
_cell.angle_beta   90.00
_cell.angle_gamma   90.00
#
_symmetry.space_group_name_H-M   'P 1'
#
loop_
_entity.id
_entity.type
_entity.pdbx_description
1 polymer ?
#
loop_
_entity_poly.entity_id
_entity_poly.type
_entity_poly.pdbx_seq_one_letter_code
_entity_poly.pdbx_strand_id
1 'polypeptide(L)' 'LDAVSMKVTPGRFHALLGENGAGKSTLVKCVMGFYHPDHGDVLIGKRSR' A
#
# COMPACT_ATOMS: atom_id res chain seq x y z
N LEU A 1 8.46 6.25 1.09
CA LEU A 1 8.30 5.03 0.27
C LEU A 1 8.69 5.44 -1.13
N ASP A 2 9.59 4.71 -1.77
CA ASP A 2 10.20 5.22 -3.01
C ASP A 2 9.50 4.58 -4.22
N ALA A 3 8.59 5.35 -4.81
CA ALA A 3 7.87 5.02 -6.06
C ALA A 3 7.25 3.60 -6.10
N VAL A 4 6.61 3.17 -5.01
CA VAL A 4 5.99 1.84 -4.92
C VAL A 4 4.69 1.78 -5.73
N SER A 5 4.55 0.75 -6.58
CA SER A 5 3.32 0.45 -7.32
C SER A 5 2.90 -1.00 -7.10
N MET A 6 1.62 -1.22 -6.79
CA MET A 6 1.09 -2.55 -6.48
C MET A 6 -0.39 -2.65 -6.85
N LYS A 7 -0.83 -3.85 -7.26
CA LYS A 7 -2.24 -4.18 -7.50
C LYS A 7 -2.64 -5.38 -6.66
N VAL A 8 -3.65 -5.22 -5.82
CA VAL A 8 -4.21 -6.29 -4.97
C VAL A 8 -5.52 -6.77 -5.58
N THR A 9 -5.60 -8.06 -5.90
CA THR A 9 -6.81 -8.66 -6.47
C THR A 9 -7.70 -9.24 -5.36
N PRO A 10 -9.04 -9.07 -5.40
CA PRO A 10 -9.94 -9.69 -4.44
C PRO A 10 -9.79 -11.23 -4.38
N GLY A 11 -9.99 -11.80 -3.18
CA GLY A 11 -9.94 -13.25 -2.97
C GLY A 11 -8.53 -13.86 -3.00
N ARG A 12 -7.47 -13.03 -3.06
CA ARG A 12 -6.08 -13.50 -3.01
C ARG A 12 -5.37 -13.07 -1.74
N PHE A 13 -4.61 -14.01 -1.17
CA PHE A 13 -3.65 -13.73 -0.12
C PHE A 13 -2.36 -13.15 -0.73
N HIS A 14 -1.87 -12.06 -0.15
CA HIS A 14 -0.62 -11.42 -0.56
C HIS A 14 0.27 -11.27 0.67
N ALA A 15 1.54 -11.66 0.55
CA ALA A 15 2.54 -11.43 1.57
C ALA A 15 3.46 -10.28 1.16
N LEU A 16 3.75 -9.38 2.08
CA LEU A 16 4.72 -8.29 1.90
C LEU A 16 5.98 -8.61 2.70
N LEU A 17 7.08 -8.90 2.00
CA LEU A 17 8.35 -9.29 2.59
C LEU A 17 9.40 -8.20 2.39
N GLY A 18 10.44 -8.23 3.23
CA GLY A 18 11.54 -7.26 3.22
C GLY A 18 12.12 -7.07 4.61
N GLU A 19 13.26 -6.40 4.70
CA GLU A 19 13.99 -6.18 5.96
C GLU A 19 13.26 -5.22 6.92
N ASN A 20 13.66 -5.22 8.19
CA ASN A 20 13.18 -4.24 9.16
C ASN A 20 13.60 -2.83 8.70
N GLY A 21 12.65 -1.88 8.75
CA GLY A 21 12.87 -0.53 8.24
C GLY A 21 12.57 -0.34 6.74
N ALA A 22 12.35 -1.39 5.95
CA ALA A 22 12.03 -1.29 4.51
C ALA A 22 10.67 -0.64 4.18
N GLY A 23 9.93 -0.12 5.18
CA GLY A 23 8.67 0.59 4.96
C GLY A 23 7.42 -0.30 4.83
N LYS A 24 7.51 -1.62 5.09
CA LYS A 24 6.37 -2.56 4.96
C LYS A 24 5.13 -2.12 5.75
N SER A 25 5.28 -1.85 7.04
CA SER A 25 4.18 -1.40 7.90
C SER A 25 3.66 -0.02 7.50
N THR A 26 4.53 0.85 6.99
CA THR A 26 4.14 2.17 6.45
C THR A 26 3.25 1.99 5.22
N LEU A 27 3.65 1.13 4.27
CA LEU A 27 2.85 0.82 3.08
C LEU A 27 1.48 0.25 3.47
N VAL A 28 1.44 -0.71 4.40
CA VAL A 28 0.17 -1.28 4.90
C VAL A 28 -0.70 -0.19 5.53
N LYS A 29 -0.14 0.70 6.35
CA LYS A 29 -0.90 1.81 6.95
C LYS A 29 -1.45 2.78 5.89
N CYS A 30 -0.72 3.06 4.82
CA CYS A 30 -1.24 3.86 3.71
C CYS A 30 -2.41 3.15 3.00
N VAL A 31 -2.26 1.85 2.69
CA VAL A 31 -3.32 1.05 2.05
C VAL A 31 -4.59 0.99 2.92
N MET A 32 -4.42 0.91 4.24
CA MET A 32 -5.52 0.88 5.21
C MET A 32 -6.13 2.27 5.47
N GLY A 33 -5.54 3.35 4.93
CA GLY A 33 -6.00 4.72 5.12
C GLY A 33 -5.63 5.36 6.46
N PHE A 34 -4.69 4.76 7.22
CA PHE A 34 -4.18 5.38 8.45
C PHE A 34 -3.22 6.53 8.18
N TYR A 35 -2.47 6.45 7.07
CA TYR A 35 -1.60 7.52 6.58
C TYR A 35 -2.00 7.89 5.15
N HIS A 36 -1.93 9.18 4.84
CA HIS A 36 -2.04 9.65 3.46
C HIS A 36 -0.64 9.62 2.84
N PRO A 37 -0.46 9.07 1.62
CA PRO A 37 0.82 9.17 0.93
C PRO A 37 1.13 10.64 0.60
N ASP A 38 2.39 11.04 0.71
CA ASP A 38 2.79 12.40 0.33
C ASP A 38 2.61 12.64 -1.19
N HIS A 39 2.71 11.57 -1.98
CA HIS A 39 2.53 11.56 -3.42
C HIS A 39 1.88 10.27 -3.92
N GLY A 40 1.08 10.38 -4.98
CA GLY A 40 0.34 9.26 -5.58
C GLY A 40 -0.99 8.97 -4.88
N ASP A 41 -1.65 7.88 -5.28
CA ASP A 41 -3.02 7.57 -4.84
C ASP A 41 -3.17 6.09 -4.44
N VAL A 42 -4.05 5.83 -3.47
CA VAL A 42 -4.53 4.47 -3.16
C VAL A 42 -5.94 4.31 -3.71
N LEU A 43 -6.08 3.46 -4.72
CA LEU A 43 -7.38 3.19 -5.35
C LEU A 43 -8.03 1.93 -4.80
N ILE A 44 -9.29 2.03 -4.35
CA ILE A 44 -10.13 0.86 -4.02
C ILE A 44 -11.24 0.76 -5.06
N GLY A 45 -11.12 -0.23 -5.95
CA GLY A 45 -12.00 -0.35 -7.12
C GLY A 45 -11.77 0.81 -8.09
N LYS A 46 -12.76 1.70 -8.23
CA LYS A 46 -12.68 2.92 -9.07
C LYS A 46 -12.61 4.22 -8.25
N ARG A 47 -12.51 4.13 -6.93
CA ARG A 47 -12.50 5.31 -6.04
C ARG A 47 -11.09 5.55 -5.54
N SER A 48 -10.63 6.80 -5.62
CA SER A 48 -9.44 7.24 -4.89
C SER A 48 -9.79 7.45 -3.41
N ARG A 49 -8.83 7.16 -2.55
CA ARG A 49 -8.86 7.44 -1.11
C ARG A 49 -7.79 8.46 -0.75
#